data_AF-X0XIB3-F1
#
_entry.id   AF-X0XIB3-F1
#
_cell.length_a   1.000
_cell.length_b   1.000
_cell.length_c   1.000
_cell.angle_alpha   90.00
_cell.angle_beta   90.00
_cell.angle_gamma   90.00
#
_symmetry.space_group_name_H-M   'P 1'
#
loop_
_entity.id
_entity.type
_entity.pdbx_description
1 polymer ?
#
loop_
_entity_poly.entity_id
_entity_poly.type
_entity_poly.pdbx_seq_one_letter_code
_entity_poly.pdbx_strand_id
1 'polypeptide(L)'
;DQQGLLVMGPDCGTAIIAGVSIGFANSIRRGKIGVVGVTGTGLQEFTSLIHQAGLGISHAIGTGSRDLSDEIGGLSAFKALELLEGDPKTELIVLISKPPGLKTLESLVKRLNRCPKPIVTCILGTRQFRNKLKLKKNIVSTDTIADAAIKAAAIVEGKSIKLPGISVTNFLDRIKKEKKFLATNQRYLRGIFAGGTFCYQAQQLMAVGGLQIHSNVPLAGMIKLTDPTTSIANSMVDMGEDYFTQSSPHPMIDSRL
;
A
#
# COMPACT_ATOMS: atom_id res chain seq x y z
N ASP A 1 7.57 -16.97 17.48
CA ASP A 1 8.21 -18.30 17.38
C ASP A 1 8.55 -18.97 18.71
N GLN A 2 7.62 -18.97 19.67
CA GLN A 2 7.67 -19.88 20.85
C GLN A 2 6.36 -20.65 21.01
N GLN A 3 5.23 -20.03 20.66
CA GLN A 3 3.89 -20.63 20.75
C GLN A 3 3.29 -21.01 19.38
N GLY A 4 4.03 -20.79 18.27
CA GLY A 4 3.51 -21.04 16.92
C GLY A 4 2.37 -20.09 16.48
N LEU A 5 2.10 -19.02 17.23
CA LEU A 5 1.03 -18.06 16.95
C LEU A 5 1.50 -16.90 16.07
N LEU A 6 0.53 -16.28 15.37
CA LEU A 6 0.69 -15.00 14.68
C LEU A 6 0.06 -13.90 15.54
N VAL A 7 0.85 -12.87 15.84
CA VAL A 7 0.33 -11.60 16.37
C VAL A 7 0.24 -10.64 15.19
N MET A 8 -0.98 -10.22 14.85
CA MET A 8 -1.17 -9.12 13.90
C MET A 8 -0.90 -7.84 14.69
N GLY A 9 0.23 -7.16 14.39
CA GLY A 9 0.82 -6.12 15.23
C GLY A 9 -0.12 -4.97 15.62
N PRO A 10 0.32 -4.08 16.54
CA PRO A 10 -0.46 -2.91 16.90
C PRO A 10 -0.74 -2.07 15.65
N ASP A 11 -1.89 -1.38 15.64
CA ASP A 11 -2.35 -0.61 14.48
C ASP A 11 -2.60 -1.46 13.21
N CYS A 12 -2.91 -2.75 13.39
CA CYS A 12 -3.44 -3.60 12.33
C CYS A 12 -4.95 -3.40 12.17
N GLY A 13 -5.34 -2.42 11.35
CA GLY A 13 -6.75 -2.10 11.13
C GLY A 13 -7.52 -3.05 10.18
N THR A 14 -6.85 -3.87 9.37
CA THR A 14 -7.49 -4.64 8.30
C THR A 14 -6.93 -6.05 8.21
N ALA A 15 -7.80 -7.06 8.25
CA ALA A 15 -7.48 -8.43 7.83
C ALA A 15 -8.71 -9.17 7.28
N ILE A 16 -8.48 -10.17 6.43
CA ILE A 16 -9.49 -11.10 5.93
C ILE A 16 -8.92 -12.51 6.02
N ILE A 17 -9.33 -13.30 7.02
CA ILE A 17 -8.78 -14.63 7.27
C ILE A 17 -9.82 -15.67 6.93
N ALA A 18 -9.54 -16.52 5.93
CA ALA A 18 -10.47 -17.55 5.47
C ALA A 18 -11.86 -17.02 5.06
N GLY A 19 -11.95 -15.73 4.70
CA GLY A 19 -13.19 -15.04 4.32
C GLY A 19 -13.85 -14.27 5.46
N VAL A 20 -13.34 -14.42 6.69
CA VAL A 20 -13.79 -13.65 7.85
C VAL A 20 -13.08 -12.31 7.87
N SER A 21 -13.86 -11.22 7.88
CA SER A 21 -13.37 -9.85 7.95
C SER A 21 -13.07 -9.46 9.41
N ILE A 22 -11.90 -8.86 9.66
CA ILE A 22 -11.46 -8.40 10.97
C ILE A 22 -11.02 -6.94 10.85
N GLY A 23 -11.63 -6.06 11.65
CA GLY A 23 -11.43 -4.62 11.58
C GLY A 23 -12.11 -3.97 10.37
N PHE A 24 -11.45 -2.97 9.78
CA PHE A 24 -11.87 -2.26 8.56
C PHE A 24 -11.55 -3.10 7.33
N ALA A 25 -12.46 -3.99 6.95
CA ALA A 25 -12.30 -4.87 5.80
C ALA A 25 -13.52 -4.84 4.88
N ASN A 26 -13.30 -5.26 3.64
CA ASN A 26 -14.30 -5.29 2.59
C ASN A 26 -14.84 -6.71 2.42
N SER A 27 -16.07 -6.85 1.92
CA SER A 27 -16.57 -8.16 1.48
C SER A 27 -15.91 -8.55 0.16
N ILE A 28 -15.00 -9.53 0.21
CA ILE A 28 -14.17 -9.94 -0.92
C ILE A 28 -14.45 -11.41 -1.26
N ARG A 29 -14.44 -11.75 -2.56
CA ARG A 29 -14.61 -13.15 -3.00
C ARG A 29 -13.47 -14.01 -2.47
N ARG A 30 -13.77 -15.29 -2.24
CA ARG A 30 -12.72 -16.31 -2.04
C ARG A 30 -11.95 -16.51 -3.33
N GLY A 31 -10.65 -16.73 -3.24
CA GLY A 31 -9.79 -16.98 -4.39
C GLY A 31 -8.40 -17.47 -4.00
N LYS A 32 -7.47 -17.36 -4.95
CA LYS A 32 -6.14 -18.00 -4.90
C LYS A 32 -5.01 -17.06 -4.48
N ILE A 33 -5.32 -15.77 -4.26
CA ILE A 33 -4.34 -14.73 -3.97
C ILE A 33 -4.25 -14.53 -2.45
N GLY A 34 -3.10 -14.83 -1.87
CA GLY A 34 -2.78 -14.46 -0.49
C GLY A 34 -2.08 -13.11 -0.47
N VAL A 35 -2.40 -12.23 0.48
CA VAL A 35 -1.76 -10.92 0.60
C VAL A 35 -1.30 -10.63 2.03
N VAL A 36 -0.07 -10.15 2.17
CA VAL A 36 0.48 -9.57 3.39
C VAL A 36 0.46 -8.05 3.25
N GLY A 37 -0.27 -7.39 4.14
CA GLY A 37 -0.42 -5.94 4.17
C GLY A 37 0.23 -5.34 5.41
N VAL A 38 1.34 -4.62 5.23
CA VAL A 38 1.97 -3.80 6.29
C VAL A 38 1.36 -2.38 6.28
N THR A 39 0.07 -2.33 6.00
CA THR A 39 -0.76 -1.15 5.80
C THR A 39 -2.22 -1.56 5.72
N GLY A 40 -3.10 -0.89 6.48
CA GLY A 40 -4.55 -1.14 6.42
C GLY A 40 -5.15 -0.70 5.10
N THR A 41 -5.10 0.60 4.78
CA THR A 41 -5.71 1.15 3.57
C THR A 41 -5.12 0.59 2.27
N GLY A 42 -3.83 0.25 2.26
CA GLY A 42 -3.21 -0.42 1.12
C GLY A 42 -3.77 -1.83 0.88
N LEU A 43 -4.06 -2.56 1.97
CA LEU A 43 -4.67 -3.88 1.92
C LEU A 43 -6.14 -3.81 1.45
N GLN A 44 -6.90 -2.83 1.94
CA GLN A 44 -8.28 -2.59 1.49
C GLN A 44 -8.34 -2.24 0.00
N GLU A 45 -7.47 -1.35 -0.46
CA GLU A 45 -7.40 -0.95 -1.87
C GLU A 45 -7.08 -2.16 -2.74
N PHE A 46 -6.01 -2.89 -2.43
CA PHE A 46 -5.61 -4.05 -3.23
C PHE A 46 -6.72 -5.10 -3.32
N THR A 47 -7.30 -5.46 -2.19
CA THR A 47 -8.35 -6.47 -2.16
C THR A 47 -9.60 -6.02 -2.91
N SER A 48 -9.94 -4.72 -2.83
CA SER A 48 -11.02 -4.12 -3.62
C SER A 48 -10.75 -4.18 -5.12
N LEU A 49 -9.52 -3.88 -5.56
CA LEU A 49 -9.13 -3.96 -6.98
C LEU A 49 -9.12 -5.40 -7.50
N ILE A 50 -8.64 -6.36 -6.70
CA ILE A 50 -8.75 -7.79 -7.03
C ILE A 50 -10.22 -8.20 -7.16
N HIS A 51 -11.08 -7.72 -6.28
CA HIS A 51 -12.52 -7.95 -6.39
C HIS A 51 -13.10 -7.30 -7.66
N GLN A 52 -12.71 -6.08 -8.01
CA GLN A 52 -13.17 -5.44 -9.24
C GLN A 52 -12.67 -6.15 -10.50
N ALA A 53 -11.51 -6.81 -10.42
CA ALA A 53 -11.00 -7.69 -11.48
C ALA A 53 -11.78 -9.01 -11.64
N GLY A 54 -12.83 -9.24 -10.84
CA GLY A 54 -13.61 -10.49 -10.84
C GLY A 54 -12.96 -11.63 -10.05
N LEU A 55 -11.84 -11.37 -9.37
CA LEU A 55 -11.09 -12.37 -8.62
C LEU A 55 -11.38 -12.26 -7.11
N GLY A 56 -10.64 -13.05 -6.33
CA GLY A 56 -10.78 -13.14 -4.88
C GLY A 56 -9.47 -13.49 -4.20
N ILE A 57 -9.50 -13.49 -2.86
CA ILE A 57 -8.33 -13.76 -2.01
C ILE A 57 -8.49 -15.06 -1.22
N SER A 58 -7.37 -15.70 -0.91
CA SER A 58 -7.31 -16.79 0.06
C SER A 58 -7.26 -16.20 1.47
N HIS A 59 -6.37 -15.24 1.71
CA HIS A 59 -6.23 -14.51 2.97
C HIS A 59 -5.64 -13.11 2.70
N ALA A 60 -6.03 -12.14 3.51
CA ALA A 60 -5.39 -10.84 3.61
C ALA A 60 -4.93 -10.65 5.06
N ILE A 61 -3.63 -10.73 5.30
CA ILE A 61 -3.04 -10.71 6.63
C ILE A 61 -2.41 -9.33 6.85
N GLY A 62 -3.06 -8.53 7.70
CA GLY A 62 -2.49 -7.28 8.20
C GLY A 62 -1.44 -7.57 9.28
N THR A 63 -0.35 -6.80 9.30
CA THR A 63 0.78 -7.05 10.22
C THR A 63 1.09 -5.88 11.16
N GLY A 64 0.39 -4.75 10.99
CA GLY A 64 0.66 -3.50 11.71
C GLY A 64 1.62 -2.59 10.94
N SER A 65 1.42 -1.28 11.04
CA SER A 65 2.08 -0.26 10.19
C SER A 65 3.60 -0.18 10.37
N ARG A 66 4.10 -0.57 11.55
CA ARG A 66 5.52 -0.50 11.91
C ARG A 66 6.26 -1.82 11.75
N ASP A 67 5.60 -2.92 11.41
CA ASP A 67 6.18 -4.26 11.47
C ASP A 67 7.48 -4.40 10.66
N LEU A 68 7.60 -3.72 9.51
CA LEU A 68 8.82 -3.71 8.70
C LEU A 68 9.84 -2.61 9.06
N SER A 69 9.72 -1.96 10.22
CA SER A 69 10.77 -1.07 10.74
C SER A 69 11.99 -1.88 11.18
N ASP A 70 13.17 -1.24 11.22
CA ASP A 70 14.40 -1.89 11.72
C ASP A 70 14.34 -2.24 13.20
N GLU A 71 13.46 -1.58 13.96
CA GLU A 71 13.24 -1.86 15.38
C GLU A 71 12.46 -3.17 15.58
N ILE A 72 11.44 -3.44 14.75
CA ILE A 72 10.60 -4.63 14.87
C ILE A 72 11.14 -5.80 14.04
N GLY A 73 11.70 -5.54 12.86
CA GLY A 73 12.38 -6.54 12.05
C GLY A 73 11.47 -7.48 11.25
N GLY A 74 10.18 -7.14 11.06
CA GLY A 74 9.26 -7.87 10.18
C GLY A 74 8.72 -9.19 10.73
N LEU A 75 8.66 -9.34 12.07
CA LEU A 75 8.24 -10.58 12.74
C LEU A 75 6.90 -11.11 12.19
N SER A 76 5.90 -10.23 12.12
CA SER A 76 4.54 -10.63 11.74
C SER A 76 4.44 -10.86 10.23
N ALA A 77 5.10 -10.02 9.42
CA ALA A 77 5.18 -10.18 7.98
C ALA A 77 5.88 -11.48 7.57
N PHE A 78 6.98 -11.86 8.23
CA PHE A 78 7.67 -13.11 7.92
C PHE A 78 6.82 -14.32 8.30
N LYS A 79 6.10 -14.27 9.43
CA LYS A 79 5.17 -15.32 9.81
C LYS A 79 3.96 -15.40 8.87
N ALA A 80 3.41 -14.26 8.45
CA ALA A 80 2.34 -14.20 7.47
C ALA A 80 2.77 -14.81 6.13
N LEU A 81 3.98 -14.50 5.66
CA LEU A 81 4.56 -15.09 4.45
C LEU A 81 4.70 -16.62 4.58
N GLU A 82 5.15 -17.13 5.73
CA GLU A 82 5.21 -18.57 6.01
C GLU A 82 3.84 -19.23 5.95
N LEU A 83 2.82 -18.63 6.58
CA LEU A 83 1.46 -19.16 6.57
C LEU A 83 0.86 -19.21 5.16
N LEU A 84 1.05 -18.15 4.36
CA LEU A 84 0.60 -18.10 2.97
C LEU A 84 1.39 -19.06 2.06
N GLU A 85 2.68 -19.25 2.33
CA GLU A 85 3.52 -20.22 1.64
C GLU A 85 3.07 -21.66 1.92
N GLY A 86 2.67 -21.96 3.16
CA GLY A 86 2.15 -23.28 3.54
C GLY A 86 0.70 -23.53 3.11
N ASP A 87 -0.11 -22.50 2.86
CA ASP A 87 -1.53 -22.67 2.51
C ASP A 87 -1.72 -23.22 1.08
N PRO A 88 -2.28 -24.43 0.89
CA PRO A 88 -2.50 -25.00 -0.44
C PRO A 88 -3.53 -24.21 -1.27
N LYS A 89 -4.38 -23.37 -0.66
CA LYS A 89 -5.33 -22.52 -1.38
C LYS A 89 -4.71 -21.22 -1.89
N THR A 90 -3.52 -20.87 -1.42
CA THR A 90 -2.77 -19.71 -1.89
C THR A 90 -1.81 -20.12 -3.00
N GLU A 91 -2.08 -19.69 -4.23
CA GLU A 91 -1.23 -19.97 -5.40
C GLU A 91 -0.29 -18.81 -5.74
N LEU A 92 -0.67 -17.58 -5.37
CA LEU A 92 0.12 -16.36 -5.54
C LEU A 92 0.14 -15.55 -4.24
N ILE A 93 1.32 -15.06 -3.86
CA ILE A 93 1.48 -14.17 -2.69
C ILE A 93 1.68 -12.72 -3.16
N VAL A 94 1.03 -11.78 -2.48
CA VAL A 94 1.27 -10.35 -2.67
C VAL A 94 1.76 -9.72 -1.37
N LEU A 95 2.76 -8.84 -1.45
CA LEU A 95 3.23 -8.03 -0.33
C LEU A 95 3.02 -6.56 -0.63
N ILE A 96 2.32 -5.85 0.27
CA ILE A 96 2.09 -4.41 0.16
C ILE A 96 2.61 -3.73 1.41
N SER A 97 3.44 -2.71 1.24
CA SER A 97 4.04 -2.00 2.36
C SER A 97 4.44 -0.56 2.01
N LYS A 98 4.47 0.29 3.04
CA LYS A 98 5.29 1.51 3.06
C LYS A 98 6.79 1.12 3.01
N PRO A 99 7.73 2.05 2.75
CA PRO A 99 9.16 1.73 2.74
C PRO A 99 9.60 1.06 4.06
N PRO A 100 10.20 -0.14 4.02
CA PRO A 100 10.76 -0.80 5.20
C PRO A 100 12.05 -0.11 5.68
N GLY A 101 12.46 -0.39 6.92
CA GLY A 101 13.79 -0.07 7.41
C GLY A 101 14.87 -0.79 6.59
N LEU A 102 16.08 -0.24 6.52
CA LEU A 102 17.13 -0.74 5.61
C LEU A 102 17.59 -2.15 5.99
N LYS A 103 17.76 -2.44 7.29
CA LYS A 103 18.16 -3.78 7.75
C LYS A 103 17.05 -4.80 7.52
N THR A 104 15.80 -4.38 7.73
CA THR A 104 14.62 -5.22 7.54
C THR A 104 14.38 -5.50 6.07
N LEU A 105 14.64 -4.52 5.19
CA LEU A 105 14.56 -4.68 3.74
C LEU A 105 15.51 -5.78 3.24
N GLU A 106 16.74 -5.82 3.73
CA GLU A 106 17.70 -6.89 3.37
C GLU A 106 17.19 -8.27 3.78
N SER A 107 16.63 -8.37 4.99
CA SER A 107 16.07 -9.61 5.53
C SER A 107 14.81 -10.05 4.76
N LEU A 108 13.95 -9.08 4.44
CA LEU A 108 12.75 -9.28 3.63
C LEU A 108 13.12 -9.80 2.23
N VAL A 109 14.08 -9.18 1.54
CA VAL A 109 14.56 -9.66 0.23
C VAL A 109 15.05 -11.11 0.31
N LYS A 110 15.84 -11.46 1.33
CA LYS A 110 16.31 -12.85 1.54
C LYS A 110 15.13 -13.80 1.75
N ARG A 111 14.12 -13.41 2.54
CA ARG A 111 12.92 -14.22 2.81
C ARG A 111 12.06 -14.42 1.58
N LEU A 112 11.82 -13.36 0.79
CA LEU A 112 11.05 -13.42 -0.45
C LEU A 112 11.73 -14.34 -1.47
N ASN A 113 13.06 -14.24 -1.61
CA ASN A 113 13.86 -15.08 -2.50
C ASN A 113 13.85 -16.57 -2.11
N ARG A 114 13.46 -16.95 -0.89
CA ARG A 114 13.33 -18.35 -0.46
C ARG A 114 11.95 -18.94 -0.76
N CYS A 115 10.94 -18.10 -1.00
CA CYS A 115 9.59 -18.58 -1.25
C CYS A 115 9.49 -19.24 -2.64
N PRO A 116 8.95 -20.47 -2.74
CA PRO A 116 8.78 -21.17 -4.01
C PRO A 116 7.57 -20.66 -4.80
N LYS A 117 6.58 -20.07 -4.13
CA LYS A 117 5.39 -19.52 -4.78
C LYS A 117 5.74 -18.24 -5.55
N PRO A 118 5.03 -17.91 -6.64
CA PRO A 118 5.16 -16.62 -7.27
C PRO A 118 4.77 -15.50 -6.29
N ILE A 119 5.45 -14.35 -6.40
CA ILE A 119 5.22 -13.19 -5.54
C ILE A 119 5.04 -11.93 -6.38
N VAL A 120 4.06 -11.10 -6.01
CA VAL A 120 4.01 -9.69 -6.43
C VAL A 120 4.32 -8.80 -5.23
N THR A 121 5.19 -7.81 -5.38
CA THR A 121 5.49 -6.84 -4.32
C THR A 121 5.15 -5.43 -4.73
N CYS A 122 4.52 -4.68 -3.83
CA CYS A 122 4.33 -3.24 -3.92
C CYS A 122 4.92 -2.62 -2.66
N ILE A 123 6.20 -2.24 -2.74
CA ILE A 123 6.88 -1.52 -1.67
C ILE A 123 6.96 -0.06 -2.12
N LEU A 124 6.10 0.77 -1.54
CA LEU A 124 6.00 2.18 -1.91
C LEU A 124 7.33 2.90 -1.67
N GLY A 125 7.63 3.90 -2.50
CA GLY A 125 8.85 4.71 -2.39
C GLY A 125 10.15 4.01 -2.82
N THR A 126 10.10 2.75 -3.27
CA THR A 126 11.31 2.00 -3.64
C THR A 126 11.74 2.11 -5.09
N ARG A 127 10.97 2.82 -5.93
CA ARG A 127 11.17 2.88 -7.40
C ARG A 127 12.63 3.14 -7.80
N GLN A 128 13.30 4.06 -7.11
CA GLN A 128 14.66 4.49 -7.45
C GLN A 128 15.73 3.42 -7.19
N PHE A 129 15.48 2.47 -6.28
CA PHE A 129 16.45 1.46 -5.87
C PHE A 129 15.94 0.02 -6.02
N ARG A 130 14.71 -0.19 -6.49
CA ARG A 130 14.10 -1.51 -6.69
C ARG A 130 15.00 -2.45 -7.51
N ASN A 131 15.61 -1.96 -8.59
CA ASN A 131 16.48 -2.77 -9.45
C ASN A 131 17.72 -3.31 -8.70
N LYS A 132 18.06 -2.73 -7.54
CA LYS A 132 19.17 -3.16 -6.68
C LYS A 132 18.76 -4.26 -5.69
N LEU A 133 17.47 -4.55 -5.52
CA LEU A 133 16.97 -5.50 -4.51
C LEU A 133 17.26 -6.98 -4.82
N LYS A 134 17.96 -7.32 -5.92
CA LYS A 134 18.40 -8.70 -6.27
C LYS A 134 17.29 -9.76 -6.04
N LEU A 135 16.08 -9.49 -6.52
CA LEU A 135 14.94 -10.41 -6.42
C LEU A 135 14.98 -11.49 -7.51
N LYS A 136 14.55 -12.70 -7.19
CA LYS A 136 14.45 -13.83 -8.13
C LYS A 136 13.37 -13.58 -9.20
N LYS A 137 13.46 -14.34 -10.30
CA LYS A 137 12.56 -14.22 -11.47
C LYS A 137 11.08 -14.47 -11.16
N ASN A 138 10.76 -15.26 -10.13
CA ASN A 138 9.38 -15.51 -9.70
C ASN A 138 8.77 -14.36 -8.88
N ILE A 139 9.51 -13.27 -8.67
CA ILE A 139 9.07 -12.11 -7.89
C ILE A 139 8.93 -10.91 -8.83
N VAL A 140 7.69 -10.43 -8.98
CA VAL A 140 7.37 -9.24 -9.76
C VAL A 140 7.22 -8.05 -8.82
N SER A 141 7.97 -6.98 -9.05
CA SER A 141 7.88 -5.76 -8.25
C SER A 141 7.15 -4.66 -9.00
N THR A 142 6.22 -3.99 -8.33
CA THR A 142 5.37 -2.93 -8.88
C THR A 142 5.53 -1.61 -8.10
N ASP A 143 5.12 -0.51 -8.73
CA ASP A 143 5.20 0.84 -8.17
C ASP A 143 3.93 1.26 -7.45
N THR A 144 2.78 0.79 -7.91
CA THR A 144 1.47 1.18 -7.38
C THR A 144 0.69 -0.05 -6.95
N ILE A 145 -0.27 0.16 -6.04
CA ILE A 145 -1.19 -0.89 -5.62
C ILE A 145 -2.04 -1.36 -6.81
N ALA A 146 -2.43 -0.44 -7.69
CA ALA A 146 -3.15 -0.76 -8.93
C ALA A 146 -2.34 -1.68 -9.84
N ASP A 147 -1.06 -1.38 -10.08
CA ASP A 147 -0.17 -2.26 -10.84
C ASP A 147 0.01 -3.61 -10.16
N ALA A 148 0.09 -3.64 -8.82
CA ALA A 148 0.18 -4.88 -8.05
C ALA A 148 -1.06 -5.76 -8.28
N ALA A 149 -2.25 -5.17 -8.22
CA ALA A 149 -3.51 -5.86 -8.47
C ALA A 149 -3.61 -6.36 -9.92
N ILE A 150 -3.25 -5.53 -10.91
CA ILE A 150 -3.24 -5.92 -12.33
C ILE A 150 -2.28 -7.09 -12.55
N LYS A 151 -1.06 -7.03 -12.01
CA LYS A 151 -0.06 -8.09 -12.17
C LYS A 151 -0.49 -9.37 -11.46
N ALA A 152 -1.00 -9.26 -10.24
CA ALA A 152 -1.47 -10.41 -9.50
C ALA A 152 -2.65 -11.11 -10.22
N ALA A 153 -3.62 -10.33 -10.68
CA ALA A 153 -4.75 -10.84 -11.44
C ALA A 153 -4.28 -11.50 -12.76
N ALA A 154 -3.36 -10.86 -13.48
CA ALA A 154 -2.84 -11.40 -14.74
C ALA A 154 -2.07 -12.71 -14.57
N ILE A 155 -1.31 -12.86 -13.48
CA ILE A 155 -0.60 -14.10 -13.16
C ILE A 155 -1.59 -15.23 -12.87
N VAL A 156 -2.63 -14.97 -12.08
CA VAL A 156 -3.63 -15.99 -11.72
C VAL A 156 -4.49 -16.39 -12.93
N GLU A 157 -4.88 -15.43 -13.76
CA GLU A 157 -5.73 -15.68 -14.92
C GLU A 157 -4.96 -16.16 -16.17
N GLY A 158 -3.63 -16.04 -16.18
CA GLY A 158 -2.80 -16.35 -17.35
C GLY A 158 -3.01 -15.43 -18.56
N LYS A 159 -3.63 -14.25 -18.37
CA LYS A 159 -3.92 -13.28 -19.42
C LYS A 159 -3.84 -11.84 -18.90
N SER A 160 -3.69 -10.87 -19.79
CA SER A 160 -3.72 -9.46 -19.40
C SER A 160 -5.09 -9.06 -18.84
N ILE A 161 -5.08 -8.33 -17.72
CA ILE A 161 -6.27 -7.83 -17.04
C ILE A 161 -6.36 -6.31 -17.16
N LYS A 162 -7.57 -5.80 -17.38
CA LYS A 162 -7.88 -4.38 -17.32
C LYS A 162 -8.78 -4.13 -16.12
N LEU A 163 -8.38 -3.21 -15.24
CA LEU A 163 -9.24 -2.76 -14.16
C LEU A 163 -10.20 -1.68 -14.67
N PRO A 164 -11.47 -1.70 -14.23
CA PRO A 164 -12.41 -0.62 -14.53
C PRO A 164 -11.93 0.70 -13.93
N GLY A 165 -12.19 1.82 -14.62
CA GLY A 165 -11.92 3.17 -14.10
C GLY A 165 -10.49 3.70 -14.24
N ILE A 166 -9.52 2.92 -14.73
CA ILE A 166 -8.12 3.38 -14.91
C ILE A 166 -7.91 4.08 -16.27
N SER A 167 -8.83 3.96 -17.22
CA SER A 167 -8.74 4.66 -18.50
C SER A 167 -9.25 6.09 -18.38
N VAL A 168 -8.35 7.07 -18.40
CA VAL A 168 -8.70 8.48 -18.52
C VAL A 168 -8.78 8.84 -20.00
N THR A 169 -9.95 8.68 -20.60
CA THR A 169 -10.23 9.28 -21.91
C THR A 169 -10.41 10.79 -21.75
N ASN A 170 -10.11 11.55 -22.82
CA ASN A 170 -10.34 13.00 -22.88
C ASN A 170 -9.63 13.81 -21.78
N PHE A 171 -8.42 13.39 -21.39
CA PHE A 171 -7.65 14.03 -20.31
C PHE A 171 -7.48 15.55 -20.50
N LEU A 172 -7.18 16.00 -21.72
CA LEU A 172 -7.01 17.43 -22.03
C LEU A 172 -8.31 18.22 -21.84
N ASP A 173 -9.45 17.66 -22.23
CA ASP A 173 -10.74 18.33 -22.06
C ASP A 173 -11.14 18.39 -20.59
N ARG A 174 -10.83 17.34 -19.82
CA ARG A 174 -11.01 17.35 -18.37
C ARG A 174 -10.15 18.43 -17.73
N ILE A 175 -8.87 18.56 -18.07
CA ILE A 175 -8.01 19.65 -17.57
C ILE A 175 -8.62 21.02 -17.88
N LYS A 176 -9.06 21.25 -19.12
CA LYS A 176 -9.68 22.53 -19.52
C LYS A 176 -10.94 22.82 -18.69
N LYS A 177 -11.74 21.79 -18.40
CA LYS A 177 -12.95 21.91 -17.58
C LYS A 177 -12.62 22.24 -16.13
N GLU A 178 -11.72 21.48 -15.50
CA GLU A 178 -11.36 21.68 -14.09
C GLU A 178 -10.66 23.03 -13.87
N LYS A 179 -9.83 23.48 -14.82
CA LYS A 179 -9.14 24.78 -14.74
C LYS A 179 -10.09 25.97 -14.60
N LYS A 180 -11.34 25.87 -15.09
CA LYS A 180 -12.34 26.94 -14.96
C LYS A 180 -12.74 27.23 -13.51
N PHE A 181 -12.56 26.26 -12.60
CA PHE A 181 -12.86 26.41 -11.18
C PHE A 181 -11.67 26.94 -10.36
N LEU A 182 -10.52 27.19 -10.99
CA LEU A 182 -9.32 27.67 -10.31
C LEU A 182 -9.10 29.15 -10.58
N ALA A 183 -8.79 29.90 -9.52
CA ALA A 183 -8.26 31.25 -9.65
C ALA A 183 -6.85 31.24 -10.24
N THR A 184 -6.45 32.33 -10.89
CA THR A 184 -5.16 32.44 -11.61
C THR A 184 -3.93 32.34 -10.70
N ASN A 185 -4.09 32.61 -9.40
CA ASN A 185 -3.05 32.50 -8.39
C ASN A 185 -2.95 31.09 -7.75
N GLN A 186 -3.94 30.22 -7.97
CA GLN A 186 -3.93 28.85 -7.44
C GLN A 186 -2.99 27.97 -8.27
N ARG A 187 -1.79 27.77 -7.75
CA ARG A 187 -0.71 27.04 -8.44
C ARG A 187 -0.15 25.85 -7.67
N TYR A 188 -0.63 25.61 -6.45
CA TYR A 188 -0.09 24.58 -5.57
C TYR A 188 -1.11 23.48 -5.28
N LEU A 189 -0.62 22.25 -5.24
CA LEU A 189 -1.40 21.08 -4.87
C LEU A 189 -1.59 21.00 -3.36
N ARG A 190 -2.81 20.69 -2.93
CA ARG A 190 -3.18 20.38 -1.53
C ARG A 190 -3.79 18.99 -1.51
N GLY A 191 -3.13 18.05 -0.84
CA GLY A 191 -3.67 16.72 -0.57
C GLY A 191 -3.90 16.54 0.91
N ILE A 192 -5.12 16.18 1.30
CA ILE A 192 -5.47 15.86 2.69
C ILE A 192 -6.00 14.43 2.67
N PHE A 193 -5.30 13.53 3.36
CA PHE A 193 -5.55 12.10 3.28
C PHE A 193 -5.93 11.57 4.66
N ALA A 194 -7.01 10.78 4.73
CA ALA A 194 -7.33 10.00 5.92
C ALA A 194 -6.58 8.66 5.98
N GLY A 195 -5.88 8.28 4.91
CA GLY A 195 -5.18 7.00 4.81
C GLY A 195 -3.73 7.19 4.40
N GLY A 196 -2.80 6.87 5.28
CA GLY A 196 -1.39 7.14 5.04
C GLY A 196 -0.81 6.48 3.80
N THR A 197 -1.20 5.25 3.48
CA THR A 197 -0.70 4.60 2.25
C THR A 197 -1.12 5.33 0.98
N PHE A 198 -2.31 5.94 0.96
CA PHE A 198 -2.70 6.80 -0.16
C PHE A 198 -1.89 8.10 -0.19
N CYS A 199 -1.58 8.69 0.97
CA CYS A 199 -0.69 9.86 1.05
C CYS A 199 0.71 9.54 0.49
N TYR A 200 1.29 8.39 0.87
CA TYR A 200 2.56 7.90 0.34
C TYR A 200 2.51 7.65 -1.19
N GLN A 201 1.49 6.94 -1.68
CA GLN A 201 1.38 6.66 -3.11
C GLN A 201 1.16 7.94 -3.92
N ALA A 202 0.38 8.90 -3.41
CA ALA A 202 0.18 10.20 -4.04
C ALA A 202 1.50 10.98 -4.13
N GLN A 203 2.29 11.05 -3.05
CA GLN A 203 3.63 11.65 -3.07
C GLN A 203 4.52 11.00 -4.14
N GLN A 204 4.50 9.67 -4.26
CA GLN A 204 5.28 8.94 -5.26
C GLN A 204 4.87 9.31 -6.69
N LEU A 205 3.56 9.40 -6.96
CA LEU A 205 3.06 9.79 -8.28
C LEU A 205 3.42 11.23 -8.63
N MET A 206 3.37 12.15 -7.65
CA MET A 206 3.81 13.54 -7.85
C MET A 206 5.32 13.63 -8.12
N ALA A 207 6.12 12.81 -7.44
CA ALA A 207 7.56 12.70 -7.70
C ALA A 207 7.85 12.27 -9.15
N VAL A 208 7.09 11.30 -9.67
CA VAL A 208 7.19 10.86 -11.08
C VAL A 208 6.84 12.01 -12.04
N GLY A 209 5.89 12.87 -11.65
CA GLY A 209 5.56 14.09 -12.38
C GLY A 209 6.53 15.25 -12.20
N GLY A 210 7.65 15.06 -11.47
CA GLY A 210 8.65 16.11 -11.23
C GLY A 210 8.25 17.14 -10.18
N LEU A 211 7.23 16.87 -9.36
CA LEU A 211 6.78 17.78 -8.31
C LEU A 211 7.41 17.43 -6.97
N GLN A 212 7.93 18.45 -6.29
CA GLN A 212 8.37 18.35 -4.90
C GLN A 212 7.18 18.61 -3.97
N ILE A 213 7.01 17.72 -2.99
CA ILE A 213 5.91 17.74 -2.03
C ILE A 213 6.45 17.99 -0.62
N HIS A 214 5.77 18.86 0.13
CA HIS A 214 5.93 18.99 1.57
C HIS A 214 4.93 18.07 2.27
N SER A 215 5.36 17.23 3.20
CA SER A 215 4.47 16.31 3.91
C SER A 215 4.86 16.13 5.37
N ASN A 216 3.87 15.84 6.23
CA ASN A 216 4.11 15.38 7.59
C ASN A 216 4.66 13.94 7.62
N VAL A 217 4.50 13.17 6.53
CA VAL A 217 5.07 11.83 6.35
C VAL A 217 5.85 11.75 5.02
N PRO A 218 6.98 12.47 4.92
CA PRO A 218 7.67 12.62 3.65
C PRO A 218 8.25 11.29 3.17
N LEU A 219 8.00 10.95 1.91
CA LEU A 219 8.79 9.96 1.20
C LEU A 219 10.25 10.41 1.04
N ALA A 220 11.16 9.46 0.82
CA ALA A 220 12.55 9.79 0.52
C ALA A 220 12.65 10.76 -0.67
N GLY A 221 13.35 11.88 -0.47
CA GLY A 221 13.47 12.97 -1.45
C GLY A 221 12.37 14.04 -1.38
N MET A 222 11.35 13.87 -0.55
CA MET A 222 10.35 14.89 -0.24
C MET A 222 10.76 15.75 0.96
N ILE A 223 10.05 16.87 1.15
CA ILE A 223 10.35 17.82 2.23
C ILE A 223 9.43 17.55 3.42
N LYS A 224 10.00 17.51 4.63
CA LYS A 224 9.23 17.43 5.88
C LYS A 224 8.51 18.77 6.14
N LEU A 225 7.20 18.72 6.39
CA LEU A 225 6.49 19.84 7.02
C LEU A 225 6.88 19.93 8.48
N THR A 226 7.33 21.13 8.90
CA THR A 226 7.64 21.43 10.30
C THR A 226 6.35 21.59 11.12
N ASP A 227 5.33 22.22 10.54
CA ASP A 227 3.99 22.32 11.08
C ASP A 227 3.01 21.67 10.09
N PRO A 228 2.37 20.54 10.45
CA PRO A 228 1.46 19.83 9.55
C PRO A 228 0.12 20.56 9.34
N THR A 229 -0.18 21.62 10.10
CA THR A 229 -1.39 22.45 9.94
C THR A 229 -1.19 23.60 8.95
N THR A 230 0.06 23.91 8.59
CA THR A 230 0.41 25.00 7.67
C THR A 230 0.97 24.45 6.36
N SER A 231 0.25 24.66 5.25
CA SER A 231 0.71 24.22 3.92
C SER A 231 1.78 25.13 3.32
N ILE A 232 2.87 24.53 2.80
CA ILE A 232 3.97 25.21 2.10
C ILE A 232 4.12 24.64 0.68
N ALA A 233 4.19 25.53 -0.33
CA ALA A 233 4.26 25.15 -1.75
C ALA A 233 3.25 24.04 -2.08
N ASN A 234 3.61 22.94 -2.76
CA ASN A 234 2.76 21.74 -2.83
C ASN A 234 2.83 20.98 -1.50
N SER A 235 1.68 20.60 -0.94
CA SER A 235 1.62 19.92 0.36
C SER A 235 0.68 18.71 0.33
N MET A 236 1.07 17.65 1.02
CA MET A 236 0.24 16.48 1.27
C MET A 236 0.30 16.08 2.75
N VAL A 237 -0.84 16.06 3.41
CA VAL A 237 -0.97 15.77 4.84
C VAL A 237 -1.68 14.44 5.02
N ASP A 238 -1.08 13.55 5.80
CA ASP A 238 -1.72 12.37 6.36
C ASP A 238 -2.36 12.74 7.70
N MET A 239 -3.69 12.84 7.72
CA MET A 239 -4.51 13.14 8.89
C MET A 239 -4.61 11.94 9.84
N GLY A 240 -4.15 10.75 9.43
CA GLY A 240 -4.16 9.55 10.27
C GLY A 240 -3.02 9.51 11.30
N GLU A 241 -2.01 10.36 11.15
CA GLU A 241 -0.84 10.39 12.03
C GLU A 241 -1.18 10.91 13.44
N ASP A 242 -0.41 10.45 14.42
CA ASP A 242 -0.61 10.70 15.87
C ASP A 242 -0.88 12.18 16.20
N TYR A 243 -0.25 13.10 15.47
CA TYR A 243 -0.45 14.55 15.63
C TYR A 243 -1.94 14.95 15.55
N PHE A 244 -2.71 14.35 14.64
CA PHE A 244 -4.12 14.66 14.41
C PHE A 244 -5.08 13.72 15.16
N THR A 245 -4.61 12.54 15.56
CA THR A 245 -5.45 11.48 16.16
C THR A 245 -5.25 11.35 17.68
N GLN A 246 -4.35 12.14 18.28
CA GLN A 246 -4.20 12.17 19.73
C GLN A 246 -5.51 12.66 20.39
N SER A 247 -6.16 11.77 21.13
CA SER A 247 -7.45 12.01 21.80
C SER A 247 -8.66 12.21 20.88
N SER A 248 -8.52 11.88 19.59
CA SER A 248 -9.61 11.96 18.60
C SER A 248 -9.72 10.63 17.84
N PRO A 249 -10.93 10.22 17.40
CA PRO A 249 -11.07 9.07 16.51
C PRO A 249 -10.27 9.28 15.21
N HIS A 250 -9.75 8.21 14.64
CA HIS A 250 -9.03 8.26 13.36
C HIS A 250 -9.93 8.86 12.25
N PRO A 251 -9.40 9.65 11.29
CA PRO A 251 -10.20 10.35 10.27
C PRO A 251 -10.98 9.43 9.30
N MET A 252 -10.62 8.14 9.25
CA MET A 252 -11.43 7.14 8.54
C MET A 252 -12.77 6.82 9.23
N ILE A 253 -12.88 7.08 10.53
CA ILE A 253 -14.08 6.87 11.35
C ILE A 253 -14.85 8.17 11.48
N ASP A 254 -14.14 9.28 11.71
CA ASP A 254 -14.73 10.59 11.96
C ASP A 254 -14.08 11.66 11.09
N SER A 255 -14.83 12.18 10.11
CA SER A 255 -14.33 13.15 9.13
C SER A 255 -14.41 14.61 9.59
N ARG A 256 -14.65 14.88 10.88
CA ARG A 256 -14.77 16.24 11.43
C ARG A 256 -13.42 16.92 11.75
N LEU A 257 -12.33 16.14 11.71
CA LEU A 257 -10.95 16.60 11.87
C LEU A 257 -10.46 17.49 10.71
#